data_AF-A0A1Q6CF37-F1
#
_entry.id   AF-A0A1Q6CF37-F1
#
_cell.length_a   1.000
_cell.length_b   1.000
_cell.length_c   1.000
_cell.angle_alpha   90.00
_cell.angle_beta   90.00
_cell.angle_gamma   90.00
#
_symmetry.space_group_name_H-M   'P 1'
#
loop_
_entity.id
_entity.type
_entity.pdbx_description
1 polymer ?
#
loop_
_entity_poly.entity_id
_entity_poly.type
_entity_poly.pdbx_seq_one_letter_code
_entity_poly.pdbx_strand_id
1 'polypeptide(L)'
;MDAVPSIMSAIAGVAAAIAAFFSLKISKEAKDIAKQSALAAQHHTAASLLSDSIVKLKETTEELSNFSQDLVHNWSSHIGRKDESSKGGVNPRPLRHVLSNAAGMLVTHAIESQKSPRHVHSLMYSIVRDGVRNLNEDEFKSLLKKADHSYTDFEGVLGRPSIKGCITESRAFRWAFYQLSKRVAKSEWKCLWDSTWQEDGWLYLYEKHYSNVKPTIADINQSLKYEKAKLAHTVFPLESNPRLSSNYNKVISITDSLLEDCDLDSIKPYINCSYEPDFIELIVYSMGIAELTSTVIEDLYKYDLS
;
A
#
# COMPACT_ATOMS: atom_id res chain seq x y z
N MET A 1 -77.01 29.14 26.85
CA MET A 1 -76.93 28.08 25.82
C MET A 1 -75.56 28.23 25.15
N ASP A 2 -74.45 28.12 25.92
CA ASP A 2 -73.14 28.66 25.48
C ASP A 2 -72.00 27.62 25.44
N ALA A 3 -72.31 26.34 25.60
CA ALA A 3 -71.30 25.26 25.66
C ALA A 3 -70.97 24.60 24.31
N VAL A 4 -71.79 24.82 23.27
CA VAL A 4 -71.62 24.19 21.94
C VAL A 4 -70.49 24.84 21.10
N PRO A 5 -70.30 26.17 21.10
CA PRO A 5 -69.25 26.81 20.30
C PRO A 5 -67.83 26.56 20.83
N SER A 6 -67.64 26.47 22.14
CA SER A 6 -66.30 26.31 22.74
C SER A 6 -65.73 24.91 22.58
N ILE A 7 -66.57 23.87 22.63
CA ILE A 7 -66.17 22.48 22.41
C ILE A 7 -65.80 22.26 20.93
N MET A 8 -66.60 22.78 19.99
CA MET A 8 -66.25 22.73 18.56
C MET A 8 -64.99 23.52 18.23
N SER A 9 -64.76 24.66 18.88
CA SER A 9 -63.54 25.46 18.73
C SER A 9 -62.30 24.75 19.31
N ALA A 10 -62.44 24.05 20.44
CA ALA A 10 -61.37 23.22 21.01
C ALA A 10 -61.03 22.01 20.12
N ILE A 11 -62.05 21.32 19.58
CA ILE A 11 -61.85 20.22 18.62
C ILE A 11 -61.19 20.72 17.33
N ALA A 12 -61.62 21.88 16.81
CA ALA A 12 -61.00 22.51 15.65
C ALA A 12 -59.54 22.92 15.94
N GLY A 13 -59.23 23.41 17.15
CA GLY A 13 -57.88 23.72 17.57
C GLY A 13 -56.97 22.49 17.65
N VAL A 14 -57.48 21.38 18.18
CA VAL A 14 -56.76 20.08 18.21
C VAL A 14 -56.54 19.55 16.79
N ALA A 15 -57.56 19.61 15.93
CA ALA A 15 -57.44 19.18 14.53
C ALA A 15 -56.43 20.05 13.75
N ALA A 16 -56.43 21.38 13.96
CA ALA A 16 -55.48 22.30 13.37
C ALA A 16 -54.05 22.04 13.85
N ALA A 17 -53.85 21.75 15.14
CA ALA A 17 -52.54 21.39 15.69
C ALA A 17 -52.00 20.07 15.12
N ILE A 18 -52.87 19.06 14.96
CA ILE A 18 -52.53 17.78 14.33
C ILE A 18 -52.14 18.01 12.86
N ALA A 19 -52.93 18.79 12.11
CA ALA A 19 -52.63 19.12 10.73
C ALA A 19 -51.29 19.87 10.59
N ALA A 20 -51.03 20.86 11.44
CA ALA A 20 -49.76 21.58 11.45
C ALA A 20 -48.56 20.67 11.76
N PHE A 21 -48.72 19.70 12.68
CA PHE A 21 -47.69 18.70 12.96
C PHE A 21 -47.41 17.78 11.77
N PHE A 22 -48.45 17.26 11.11
CA PHE A 22 -48.29 16.46 9.90
C PHE A 22 -47.69 17.27 8.74
N SER A 23 -48.11 18.53 8.54
CA SER A 23 -47.50 19.42 7.55
C SER A 23 -46.02 19.70 7.84
N LEU A 24 -45.64 19.89 9.10
CA LEU A 24 -44.24 20.04 9.49
C LEU A 24 -43.44 18.75 9.23
N LYS A 25 -44.02 17.59 9.53
CA LYS A 25 -43.39 16.28 9.26
C LYS A 25 -43.16 16.08 7.76
N ILE A 26 -44.20 16.28 6.95
CA ILE A 26 -44.12 16.18 5.47
C ILE A 26 -43.12 17.20 4.92
N SER A 27 -43.10 18.43 5.44
CA SER A 27 -42.15 19.46 5.02
C SER A 27 -40.70 19.07 5.34
N LYS A 28 -40.43 18.46 6.50
CA LYS A 28 -39.10 17.93 6.83
C LYS A 28 -38.70 16.80 5.89
N GLU A 29 -39.59 15.82 5.66
CA GLU A 29 -39.33 14.72 4.74
C GLU A 29 -39.09 15.21 3.30
N ALA A 30 -39.90 16.15 2.81
CA ALA A 30 -39.72 16.74 1.49
C ALA A 30 -38.41 17.54 1.37
N LYS A 31 -38.01 18.27 2.42
CA LYS A 31 -36.71 18.96 2.47
C LYS A 31 -35.55 17.98 2.45
N ASP A 32 -35.66 16.87 3.18
CA ASP A 32 -34.63 15.83 3.22
C ASP A 32 -34.50 15.15 1.85
N ILE A 33 -35.62 14.82 1.19
CA ILE A 33 -35.65 14.29 -0.18
C ILE A 33 -35.00 15.29 -1.15
N ALA A 34 -35.41 16.57 -1.12
CA ALA A 34 -34.84 17.59 -1.99
C ALA A 34 -33.33 17.76 -1.77
N LYS A 35 -32.86 17.69 -0.51
CA LYS A 35 -31.43 17.72 -0.18
C LYS A 35 -30.70 16.51 -0.75
N GLN A 36 -31.27 15.31 -0.62
CA GLN A 36 -30.68 14.09 -1.18
C GLN A 36 -30.64 14.12 -2.71
N SER A 37 -31.70 14.58 -3.38
CA SER A 37 -31.74 14.73 -4.84
C SER A 37 -30.72 15.75 -5.34
N ALA A 38 -30.60 16.89 -4.66
CA ALA A 38 -29.61 17.91 -5.00
C ALA A 38 -28.17 17.40 -4.80
N LEU A 39 -27.92 16.67 -3.71
CA LEU A 39 -26.63 16.03 -3.43
C LEU A 39 -26.30 14.97 -4.49
N ALA A 40 -27.26 14.12 -4.86
CA ALA A 40 -27.08 13.10 -5.90
C ALA A 40 -26.77 13.72 -7.26
N ALA A 41 -27.51 14.77 -7.66
CA ALA A 41 -27.27 15.48 -8.92
C ALA A 41 -25.87 16.13 -8.95
N GLN A 42 -25.45 16.75 -7.84
CA GLN A 42 -24.16 17.42 -7.76
C GLN A 42 -22.97 16.45 -7.66
N HIS A 43 -23.15 15.29 -7.04
CA HIS A 43 -22.09 14.28 -6.88
C HIS A 43 -22.05 13.26 -8.02
N HIS A 44 -22.98 13.29 -8.97
CA HIS A 44 -23.03 12.34 -10.09
C HIS A 44 -21.75 12.35 -10.92
N THR A 45 -21.24 13.54 -11.30
CA THR A 45 -19.98 13.67 -12.06
C THR A 45 -18.80 13.12 -11.28
N ALA A 46 -18.71 13.41 -9.98
CA ALA A 46 -17.64 12.90 -9.14
C ALA A 46 -17.70 11.38 -8.96
N ALA A 47 -18.90 10.81 -8.81
CA ALA A 47 -19.11 9.37 -8.74
C ALA A 47 -18.72 8.67 -10.05
N SER A 48 -19.12 9.23 -11.20
CA SER A 48 -18.72 8.72 -12.52
C SER A 48 -17.21 8.76 -12.69
N LEU A 49 -16.58 9.92 -12.44
CA LEU A 49 -15.13 10.07 -12.55
C LEU A 49 -14.37 9.06 -11.69
N LEU A 50 -14.82 8.84 -10.44
CA LEU A 50 -14.19 7.85 -9.56
C LEU A 50 -14.35 6.43 -10.10
N SER A 51 -15.56 6.07 -10.56
CA SER A 51 -15.84 4.76 -11.15
C SER A 51 -14.94 4.51 -12.37
N ASP A 52 -14.93 5.45 -13.32
CA ASP A 52 -14.14 5.37 -14.54
C ASP A 52 -12.64 5.32 -14.23
N SER A 53 -12.19 6.07 -13.22
CA SER A 53 -10.82 6.05 -12.73
C SER A 53 -10.43 4.68 -12.17
N ILE A 54 -11.29 4.06 -11.36
CA ILE A 54 -11.02 2.73 -10.80
C ILE A 54 -10.92 1.69 -11.93
N VAL A 55 -11.86 1.68 -12.88
CA VAL A 55 -11.81 0.77 -14.04
C VAL A 55 -10.50 0.94 -14.80
N LYS A 56 -10.19 2.17 -15.19
CA LYS A 56 -8.99 2.47 -15.98
C LYS A 56 -7.71 2.14 -15.24
N LEU A 57 -7.65 2.41 -13.92
CA LEU A 57 -6.50 2.02 -13.10
C LEU A 57 -6.35 0.49 -13.11
N LYS A 58 -7.42 -0.28 -12.84
CA LYS A 58 -7.36 -1.75 -12.84
C LYS A 58 -6.85 -2.32 -14.16
N GLU A 59 -7.41 -1.86 -15.28
CA GLU A 59 -7.00 -2.28 -16.62
C GLU A 59 -5.54 -1.93 -16.91
N THR A 60 -5.11 -0.73 -16.53
CA THR A 60 -3.75 -0.25 -16.83
C THR A 60 -2.70 -0.89 -15.92
N THR A 61 -3.03 -1.23 -14.68
CA THR A 61 -2.07 -1.76 -13.69
C THR A 61 -1.98 -3.28 -13.66
N GLU A 62 -2.82 -4.01 -14.39
CA GLU A 62 -2.87 -5.47 -14.35
C GLU A 62 -1.52 -6.12 -14.68
N GLU A 63 -0.90 -5.72 -15.79
CA GLU A 63 0.40 -6.25 -16.19
C GLU A 63 1.50 -5.93 -15.18
N LEU A 64 1.52 -4.70 -14.65
CA LEU A 64 2.48 -4.29 -13.62
C LEU A 64 2.30 -5.12 -12.34
N SER A 65 1.06 -5.36 -11.91
CA SER A 65 0.74 -6.16 -10.73
C SER A 65 1.25 -7.59 -10.88
N ASN A 66 0.91 -8.24 -12.01
CA ASN A 66 1.32 -9.60 -12.32
C ASN A 66 2.84 -9.69 -12.38
N PHE A 67 3.49 -8.75 -13.07
CA PHE A 67 4.96 -8.71 -13.16
C PHE A 67 5.62 -8.49 -11.79
N SER A 68 5.04 -7.64 -10.94
CA SER A 68 5.57 -7.38 -9.59
C SER A 68 5.53 -8.63 -8.71
N GLN A 69 4.41 -9.38 -8.74
CA GLN A 69 4.29 -10.66 -8.05
C GLN A 69 5.29 -11.70 -8.61
N ASP A 70 5.41 -11.78 -9.93
CA ASP A 70 6.38 -12.66 -10.60
C ASP A 70 7.82 -12.30 -10.25
N LEU A 71 8.15 -11.01 -10.16
CA LEU A 71 9.47 -10.56 -9.74
C LEU A 71 9.76 -11.07 -8.32
N VAL A 72 8.86 -10.89 -7.36
CA VAL A 72 9.08 -11.36 -5.98
C VAL A 72 9.23 -12.90 -5.95
N HIS A 73 8.38 -13.65 -6.66
CA HIS A 73 8.40 -15.12 -6.61
C HIS A 73 9.51 -15.77 -7.45
N ASN A 74 9.65 -15.35 -8.70
CA ASN A 74 10.54 -15.97 -9.68
C ASN A 74 11.97 -15.48 -9.54
N TRP A 75 12.19 -14.18 -9.27
CA TRP A 75 13.55 -13.68 -9.06
C TRP A 75 14.13 -14.23 -7.76
N SER A 76 13.33 -14.32 -6.68
CA SER A 76 13.80 -14.97 -5.44
C SER A 76 14.13 -16.45 -5.65
N SER A 77 13.36 -17.15 -6.49
CA SER A 77 13.66 -18.52 -6.91
C SER A 77 14.94 -18.62 -7.76
N HIS A 78 15.19 -17.65 -8.65
CA HIS A 78 16.43 -17.57 -9.43
C HIS A 78 17.65 -17.35 -8.52
N ILE A 79 17.56 -16.39 -7.58
CA ILE A 79 18.61 -16.13 -6.57
C ILE A 79 18.84 -17.38 -5.71
N GLY A 80 17.77 -18.09 -5.36
CA GLY A 80 17.86 -19.35 -4.61
C GLY A 80 18.69 -20.44 -5.28
N ARG A 81 18.99 -20.35 -6.59
CA ARG A 81 19.92 -21.29 -7.28
C ARG A 81 21.38 -21.06 -6.90
N LYS A 82 21.71 -19.93 -6.27
CA LYS A 82 23.06 -19.59 -5.78
C LYS A 82 23.26 -19.96 -4.30
N ASP A 83 22.27 -20.63 -3.70
CA ASP A 83 22.23 -20.94 -2.28
C ASP A 83 23.22 -22.04 -1.87
N GLU A 84 24.20 -21.68 -1.06
CA GLU A 84 25.05 -22.60 -0.30
C GLU A 84 24.34 -23.01 1.00
N SER A 85 23.32 -23.85 0.88
CA SER A 85 22.42 -24.21 1.99
C SER A 85 23.15 -24.77 3.22
N SER A 86 24.29 -25.45 3.04
CA SER A 86 25.13 -25.97 4.13
C SER A 86 25.64 -24.89 5.10
N LYS A 87 25.66 -23.61 4.69
CA LYS A 87 26.03 -22.46 5.55
C LYS A 87 24.85 -21.90 6.34
N GLY A 88 23.64 -22.42 6.14
CA GLY A 88 22.40 -21.90 6.71
C GLY A 88 21.88 -22.57 7.97
N GLY A 89 22.62 -23.54 8.55
CA GLY A 89 22.22 -24.28 9.75
C GLY A 89 21.95 -25.76 9.51
N VAL A 90 21.26 -26.40 10.45
CA VAL A 90 20.97 -27.84 10.39
C VAL A 90 19.82 -28.13 9.41
N ASN A 91 18.82 -27.26 9.37
CA ASN A 91 17.69 -27.36 8.45
C ASN A 91 17.37 -25.98 7.84
N PRO A 92 18.21 -25.49 6.92
CA PRO A 92 18.10 -24.16 6.37
C PRO A 92 16.81 -24.01 5.56
N ARG A 93 16.02 -22.99 5.88
CA ARG A 93 14.86 -22.62 5.05
C ARG A 93 15.34 -22.21 3.64
N PRO A 94 14.64 -22.56 2.55
CA PRO A 94 15.09 -22.19 1.20
C PRO A 94 15.32 -20.68 1.07
N LEU A 95 16.42 -20.29 0.45
CA LEU A 95 16.87 -18.89 0.40
C LEU A 95 15.82 -17.97 -0.24
N ARG A 96 15.07 -18.46 -1.24
CA ARG A 96 13.96 -17.71 -1.86
C ARG A 96 12.95 -17.20 -0.82
N HIS A 97 12.63 -18.02 0.19
CA HIS A 97 11.68 -17.66 1.25
C HIS A 97 12.32 -16.73 2.27
N VAL A 98 13.62 -16.85 2.53
CA VAL A 98 14.35 -15.89 3.36
C VAL A 98 14.30 -14.50 2.72
N LEU A 99 14.55 -14.44 1.41
CA LEU A 99 14.58 -13.21 0.65
C LEU A 99 13.19 -12.57 0.52
N SER A 100 12.17 -13.33 0.11
CA SER A 100 10.79 -12.82 0.02
C SER A 100 10.28 -12.35 1.38
N ASN A 101 10.62 -13.06 2.47
CA ASN A 101 10.22 -12.65 3.81
C ASN A 101 10.96 -11.40 4.28
N ALA A 102 12.24 -11.22 3.91
CA ALA A 102 12.96 -9.99 4.20
C ALA A 102 12.31 -8.78 3.53
N ALA A 103 11.97 -8.90 2.24
CA ALA A 103 11.24 -7.89 1.49
C ALA A 103 9.85 -7.63 2.09
N GLY A 104 9.07 -8.67 2.40
CA GLY A 104 7.76 -8.53 3.02
C GLY A 104 7.80 -7.90 4.42
N MET A 105 8.79 -8.25 5.24
CA MET A 105 9.03 -7.59 6.53
C MET A 105 9.36 -6.11 6.35
N LEU A 106 10.14 -5.76 5.31
CA LEU A 106 10.50 -4.38 5.00
C LEU A 106 9.25 -3.55 4.64
N VAL A 107 8.41 -4.09 3.74
CA VAL A 107 7.16 -3.44 3.33
C VAL A 107 6.19 -3.32 4.50
N THR A 108 5.96 -4.41 5.24
CA THR A 108 5.04 -4.42 6.39
C THR A 108 5.49 -3.45 7.46
N HIS A 109 6.78 -3.45 7.82
CA HIS A 109 7.33 -2.51 8.79
C HIS A 109 7.16 -1.08 8.32
N ALA A 110 7.43 -0.77 7.05
CA ALA A 110 7.31 0.58 6.52
C ALA A 110 5.86 1.08 6.49
N ILE A 111 4.90 0.21 6.12
CA ILE A 111 3.46 0.53 6.13
C ILE A 111 2.96 0.74 7.56
N GLU A 112 3.27 -0.18 8.49
CA GLU A 112 2.79 -0.09 9.88
C GLU A 112 3.44 1.05 10.66
N SER A 113 4.69 1.39 10.35
CA SER A 113 5.44 2.47 11.00
C SER A 113 5.04 3.87 10.54
N GLN A 114 4.13 3.99 9.57
CA GLN A 114 3.64 5.28 9.12
C GLN A 114 2.97 6.07 10.26
N LYS A 115 3.64 7.13 10.71
CA LYS A 115 3.00 8.20 11.50
C LYS A 115 2.28 9.23 10.61
N SER A 116 2.52 9.19 9.31
CA SER A 116 1.97 10.08 8.28
C SER A 116 1.99 9.37 6.92
N PRO A 117 1.00 9.60 6.04
CA PRO A 117 0.81 8.88 4.77
C PRO A 117 1.92 9.02 3.70
N ARG A 118 3.05 9.68 3.98
CA ARG A 118 4.10 10.02 3.00
C ARG A 118 5.52 9.61 3.40
N HIS A 119 5.79 8.35 3.73
CA HIS A 119 7.16 7.95 4.12
C HIS A 119 7.52 6.47 3.86
N VAL A 120 6.71 5.69 3.13
CA VAL A 120 6.98 4.24 2.97
C VAL A 120 8.31 4.02 2.28
N HIS A 121 8.53 4.70 1.16
CA HIS A 121 9.79 4.68 0.43
C HIS A 121 10.99 4.98 1.34
N SER A 122 10.93 6.08 2.09
CA SER A 122 12.06 6.52 2.94
C SER A 122 12.35 5.52 4.06
N LEU A 123 11.32 4.90 4.63
CA LEU A 123 11.45 3.87 5.65
C LEU A 123 12.04 2.59 5.07
N MET A 124 11.58 2.15 3.90
CA MET A 124 12.15 0.99 3.21
C MET A 124 13.61 1.24 2.80
N TYR A 125 13.89 2.40 2.23
CA TYR A 125 15.22 2.80 1.77
C TYR A 125 16.23 2.98 2.91
N SER A 126 15.77 3.07 4.17
CA SER A 126 16.65 3.15 5.34
C SER A 126 17.67 2.01 5.40
N ILE A 127 17.33 0.82 4.89
CA ILE A 127 18.28 -0.31 4.88
C ILE A 127 19.46 -0.06 3.94
N VAL A 128 19.27 0.70 2.86
CA VAL A 128 20.32 1.08 1.90
C VAL A 128 21.07 2.32 2.39
N ARG A 129 20.35 3.30 2.93
CA ARG A 129 20.92 4.56 3.42
C ARG A 129 21.76 4.36 4.69
N ASP A 130 21.22 3.64 5.66
CA ASP A 130 21.79 3.52 6.99
C ASP A 130 22.62 2.23 7.12
N GLY A 131 22.29 1.22 6.32
CA GLY A 131 22.96 -0.09 6.28
C GLY A 131 22.56 -1.01 7.43
N VAL A 132 22.77 -2.31 7.27
CA VAL A 132 22.60 -3.31 8.33
C VAL A 132 23.91 -3.47 9.12
N ARG A 133 24.09 -2.66 10.15
CA ARG A 133 25.37 -2.55 10.87
C ARG A 133 25.54 -3.58 11.99
N ASN A 134 26.79 -3.67 12.49
CA ASN A 134 27.20 -4.45 13.66
C ASN A 134 26.94 -5.96 13.55
N LEU A 135 26.92 -6.49 12.32
CA LEU A 135 26.80 -7.91 12.09
C LEU A 135 28.06 -8.64 12.58
N ASN A 136 27.88 -9.56 13.52
CA ASN A 136 28.94 -10.40 14.06
C ASN A 136 28.53 -11.88 14.13
N GLU A 137 29.52 -12.75 14.30
CA GLU A 137 29.36 -14.20 14.26
C GLU A 137 28.61 -14.77 15.48
N ASP A 138 28.76 -14.15 16.65
CA ASP A 138 28.13 -14.62 17.89
C ASP A 138 26.61 -14.40 17.86
N GLU A 139 26.19 -13.24 17.36
CA GLU A 139 24.78 -12.96 17.10
C GLU A 139 24.22 -13.92 16.06
N PHE A 140 24.93 -14.15 14.96
CA PHE A 140 24.50 -15.10 13.93
C PHE A 140 24.26 -16.49 14.53
N LYS A 141 25.23 -17.05 15.25
CA LYS A 141 25.10 -18.37 15.90
C LYS A 141 23.96 -18.42 16.92
N SER A 142 23.76 -17.34 17.67
CA SER A 142 22.67 -17.22 18.64
C SER A 142 21.30 -17.23 17.97
N LEU A 143 21.12 -16.46 16.89
CA LEU A 143 19.87 -16.44 16.11
C LEU A 143 19.66 -17.76 15.38
N LEU A 144 20.72 -18.33 14.80
CA LEU A 144 20.69 -19.61 14.11
C LEU A 144 20.24 -20.73 15.04
N LYS A 145 20.81 -20.83 16.25
CA LYS A 145 20.41 -21.82 17.25
C LYS A 145 18.93 -21.73 17.65
N LYS A 146 18.33 -20.54 17.61
CA LYS A 146 16.90 -20.35 17.90
C LYS A 146 16.00 -20.73 16.72
N ALA A 147 16.46 -20.44 15.50
CA ALA A 147 15.73 -20.74 14.28
C ALA A 147 15.84 -22.22 13.87
N ASP A 148 17.01 -22.82 14.09
CA ASP A 148 17.22 -24.25 13.95
C ASP A 148 16.22 -24.99 14.86
N HIS A 149 15.56 -25.99 14.30
CA HIS A 149 14.48 -26.77 14.93
C HIS A 149 13.11 -26.10 15.04
N SER A 150 12.91 -24.90 14.47
CA SER A 150 11.57 -24.33 14.31
C SER A 150 11.08 -24.43 12.86
N TYR A 151 9.82 -24.85 12.71
CA TYR A 151 9.12 -24.92 11.41
C TYR A 151 8.11 -23.77 11.21
N THR A 152 8.00 -22.85 12.18
CA THR A 152 7.05 -21.71 12.12
C THR A 152 7.62 -20.54 11.31
N ASP A 153 6.83 -19.49 11.09
CA ASP A 153 7.36 -18.24 10.53
C ASP A 153 8.47 -17.66 11.43
N PHE A 154 9.41 -16.93 10.82
CA PHE A 154 10.59 -16.41 11.52
C PHE A 154 10.25 -15.33 12.54
N GLU A 155 9.22 -14.53 12.29
CA GLU A 155 8.74 -13.52 13.21
C GLU A 155 8.07 -14.15 14.44
N GLY A 156 7.49 -15.35 14.30
CA GLY A 156 7.00 -16.16 15.42
C GLY A 156 8.13 -16.66 16.32
N VAL A 157 9.32 -16.93 15.77
CA VAL A 157 10.49 -17.40 16.52
C VAL A 157 11.33 -16.25 17.08
N LEU A 158 11.56 -15.22 16.27
CA LEU A 158 12.52 -14.15 16.53
C LEU A 158 11.85 -12.82 16.90
N GLY A 159 10.52 -12.73 16.81
CA GLY A 159 9.74 -11.53 17.04
C GLY A 159 9.56 -10.70 15.76
N ARG A 160 8.41 -10.02 15.64
CA ARG A 160 8.15 -9.04 14.58
C ARG A 160 9.00 -7.78 14.78
N PRO A 161 9.43 -7.10 13.71
CA PRO A 161 10.03 -5.77 13.80
C PRO A 161 9.14 -4.80 14.59
N SER A 162 9.74 -3.95 15.42
CA SER A 162 8.98 -2.94 16.16
C SER A 162 8.60 -1.77 15.26
N ILE A 163 7.32 -1.40 15.27
CA ILE A 163 6.77 -0.21 14.59
C ILE A 163 7.49 1.10 14.97
N LYS A 164 8.04 1.18 16.20
CA LYS A 164 8.74 2.37 16.69
C LYS A 164 10.26 2.31 16.51
N GLY A 165 10.79 1.13 16.20
CA GLY A 165 12.23 0.88 16.10
C GLY A 165 12.70 0.81 14.65
N CYS A 166 14.03 0.77 14.47
CA CYS A 166 14.62 0.54 13.16
C CYS A 166 14.51 -0.94 12.76
N ILE A 167 14.13 -1.23 11.51
CA ILE A 167 14.02 -2.61 11.04
C ILE A 167 15.37 -3.35 11.08
N THR A 168 16.48 -2.64 10.87
CA THR A 168 17.84 -3.22 10.87
C THR A 168 18.31 -3.69 12.26
N GLU A 169 17.58 -3.33 13.31
CA GLU A 169 17.78 -3.79 14.70
C GLU A 169 16.88 -4.98 15.05
N SER A 170 15.88 -5.30 14.21
CA SER A 170 14.99 -6.44 14.43
C SER A 170 15.73 -7.75 14.29
N ARG A 171 15.56 -8.66 15.26
CA ARG A 171 16.18 -10.00 15.23
C ARG A 171 15.73 -10.82 14.02
N ALA A 172 14.46 -10.74 13.63
CA ALA A 172 13.95 -11.48 12.48
C ALA A 172 14.56 -10.96 11.17
N PHE A 173 14.62 -9.63 11.00
CA PHE A 173 15.23 -9.03 9.81
C PHE A 173 16.74 -9.28 9.74
N ARG A 174 17.46 -9.10 10.87
CA ARG A 174 18.89 -9.41 10.96
C ARG A 174 19.19 -10.87 10.67
N TRP A 175 18.39 -11.81 11.17
CA TRP A 175 18.54 -13.22 10.82
C TRP A 175 18.42 -13.46 9.32
N ALA A 176 17.43 -12.86 8.66
CA ALA A 176 17.29 -12.98 7.20
C ALA A 176 18.51 -12.40 6.48
N PHE A 177 18.99 -11.24 6.92
CA PHE A 177 20.19 -10.61 6.35
C PHE A 177 21.45 -11.46 6.54
N TYR A 178 21.63 -12.08 7.71
CA TYR A 178 22.71 -13.03 7.95
C TYR A 178 22.66 -14.21 6.99
N GLN A 179 21.48 -14.81 6.81
CA GLN A 179 21.30 -15.94 5.90
C GLN A 179 21.67 -15.55 4.45
N LEU A 180 21.22 -14.38 3.99
CA LEU A 180 21.58 -13.85 2.67
C LEU A 180 23.10 -13.61 2.53
N SER A 181 23.73 -13.01 3.55
CA SER A 181 25.15 -12.69 3.54
C SER A 181 26.09 -13.91 3.63
N LYS A 182 25.64 -15.01 4.25
CA LYS A 182 26.45 -16.21 4.47
C LYS A 182 26.28 -17.25 3.37
N ARG A 183 25.09 -17.35 2.78
CA ARG A 183 24.73 -18.46 1.87
C ARG A 183 24.92 -18.12 0.40
N VAL A 184 25.24 -16.88 0.06
CA VAL A 184 25.54 -16.47 -1.32
C VAL A 184 26.85 -15.69 -1.30
N ALA A 185 27.77 -16.04 -2.19
CA ALA A 185 29.04 -15.35 -2.31
C ALA A 185 28.86 -13.89 -2.78
N LYS A 186 29.72 -12.99 -2.32
CA LYS A 186 29.67 -11.56 -2.71
C LYS A 186 29.72 -11.34 -4.22
N SER A 187 30.54 -12.11 -4.94
CA SER A 187 30.63 -12.05 -6.40
C SER A 187 29.33 -12.44 -7.09
N GLU A 188 28.57 -13.37 -6.51
CA GLU A 188 27.27 -13.79 -7.04
C GLU A 188 26.23 -12.68 -6.82
N TRP A 189 26.26 -11.99 -5.68
CA TRP A 189 25.39 -10.83 -5.45
C TRP A 189 25.62 -9.71 -6.46
N LYS A 190 26.89 -9.41 -6.75
CA LYS A 190 27.25 -8.47 -7.81
C LYS A 190 26.73 -8.93 -9.17
N CYS A 191 26.96 -10.18 -9.55
CA CYS A 191 26.49 -10.73 -10.82
C CYS A 191 24.96 -10.64 -10.95
N LEU A 192 24.22 -10.95 -9.88
CA LEU A 192 22.77 -10.82 -9.83
C LEU A 192 22.33 -9.37 -10.02
N TRP A 193 23.00 -8.43 -9.35
CA TRP A 193 22.73 -6.99 -9.50
C TRP A 193 23.03 -6.50 -10.93
N ASP A 194 24.19 -6.82 -11.48
CA ASP A 194 24.55 -6.38 -12.84
C ASP A 194 23.60 -6.95 -13.90
N SER A 195 23.14 -8.20 -13.71
CA SER A 195 22.22 -8.87 -14.64
C SER A 195 20.78 -8.32 -14.59
N THR A 196 20.33 -7.81 -13.44
CA THR A 196 18.93 -7.37 -13.28
C THR A 196 18.61 -6.08 -14.03
N TRP A 197 19.63 -5.34 -14.44
CA TRP A 197 19.53 -4.09 -15.19
C TRP A 197 19.76 -4.24 -16.71
N GLN A 198 20.03 -5.46 -17.19
CA GLN A 198 20.08 -5.74 -18.63
C GLN A 198 18.68 -5.75 -19.25
N GLU A 199 18.58 -5.76 -20.59
CA GLU A 199 17.30 -5.59 -21.32
C GLU A 199 16.22 -6.65 -21.01
N ASP A 200 16.63 -7.82 -20.51
CA ASP A 200 15.79 -8.92 -20.04
C ASP A 200 15.82 -9.12 -18.51
N GLY A 201 16.49 -8.22 -17.80
CA GLY A 201 16.66 -8.25 -16.35
C GLY A 201 15.38 -7.84 -15.60
N TRP A 202 15.24 -8.33 -14.35
CA TRP A 202 14.02 -8.13 -13.56
C TRP A 202 13.72 -6.66 -13.27
N LEU A 203 14.72 -5.87 -12.88
CA LEU A 203 14.52 -4.44 -12.56
C LEU A 203 14.35 -3.59 -13.80
N TYR A 204 15.02 -3.93 -14.90
CA TYR A 204 14.80 -3.27 -16.20
C TYR A 204 13.36 -3.48 -16.68
N LEU A 205 12.87 -4.72 -16.65
CA LEU A 205 11.49 -5.04 -17.05
C LEU A 205 10.47 -4.41 -16.11
N TYR A 206 10.72 -4.41 -14.79
CA TYR A 206 9.89 -3.70 -13.83
C TYR A 206 9.78 -2.21 -14.19
N GLU A 207 10.92 -1.54 -14.42
CA GLU A 207 10.95 -0.12 -14.78
C GLU A 207 10.19 0.15 -16.07
N LYS A 208 10.29 -0.74 -17.06
CA LYS A 208 9.52 -0.66 -18.31
C LYS A 208 8.02 -0.75 -18.07
N HIS A 209 7.54 -1.75 -17.31
CA HIS A 209 6.13 -1.87 -16.97
C HIS A 209 5.64 -0.66 -16.16
N TYR A 210 6.40 -0.22 -15.16
CA TYR A 210 6.06 0.94 -14.34
C TYR A 210 6.00 2.24 -15.16
N SER A 211 6.97 2.48 -16.04
CA SER A 211 7.01 3.67 -16.89
C SER A 211 5.85 3.73 -17.88
N ASN A 212 5.35 2.58 -18.34
CA ASN A 212 4.18 2.53 -19.22
C ASN A 212 2.89 2.98 -18.50
N VAL A 213 2.75 2.68 -17.22
CA VAL A 213 1.52 2.97 -16.45
C VAL A 213 1.57 4.31 -15.71
N LYS A 214 2.77 4.80 -15.37
CA LYS A 214 2.99 6.01 -14.57
C LYS A 214 2.24 7.25 -15.09
N PRO A 215 2.24 7.58 -16.40
CA PRO A 215 1.52 8.75 -16.90
C PRO A 215 0.01 8.67 -16.66
N THR A 216 -0.59 7.50 -16.92
CA THR A 216 -2.02 7.28 -16.70
C THR A 216 -2.39 7.40 -15.22
N ILE A 217 -1.57 6.87 -14.33
CA ILE A 217 -1.78 6.99 -12.87
C ILE A 217 -1.72 8.47 -12.46
N ALA A 218 -0.74 9.23 -12.98
CA ALA A 218 -0.60 10.66 -12.70
C ALA A 218 -1.81 11.48 -13.17
N ASP A 219 -2.28 11.25 -14.40
CA ASP A 219 -3.44 11.94 -14.97
C ASP A 219 -4.72 11.67 -14.14
N ILE A 220 -4.92 10.41 -13.73
CA ILE A 220 -6.05 10.02 -12.89
C ILE A 220 -5.95 10.66 -11.51
N ASN A 221 -4.78 10.60 -10.86
CA ASN A 221 -4.55 11.23 -9.56
C ASN A 221 -4.85 12.73 -9.59
N GLN A 222 -4.34 13.43 -10.62
CA GLN A 222 -4.58 14.85 -10.81
C GLN A 222 -6.07 15.15 -11.03
N SER A 223 -6.76 14.36 -11.86
CA SER A 223 -8.19 14.52 -12.14
C SER A 223 -9.03 14.35 -10.87
N LEU A 224 -8.75 13.33 -10.05
CA LEU A 224 -9.44 13.07 -8.80
C LEU A 224 -9.19 14.18 -7.77
N LYS A 225 -7.94 14.65 -7.63
CA LYS A 225 -7.59 15.78 -6.75
C LYS A 225 -8.28 17.06 -7.18
N TYR A 226 -8.33 17.33 -8.49
CA TYR A 226 -9.01 18.49 -9.05
C TYR A 226 -10.52 18.47 -8.77
N GLU A 227 -11.21 17.37 -9.06
CA GLU A 227 -12.65 17.27 -8.82
C GLU A 227 -12.97 17.36 -7.33
N LYS A 228 -12.15 16.75 -6.46
CA LYS A 228 -12.27 16.90 -5.01
C LYS A 228 -12.13 18.36 -4.57
N ALA A 229 -11.11 19.08 -5.08
CA ALA A 229 -10.88 20.49 -4.74
C ALA A 229 -12.02 21.40 -5.24
N LYS A 230 -12.53 21.13 -6.44
CA LYS A 230 -13.68 21.83 -7.03
C LYS A 230 -14.94 21.70 -6.16
N LEU A 231 -15.21 20.51 -5.60
CA LEU A 231 -16.38 20.28 -4.75
C LEU A 231 -16.24 20.90 -3.35
N ALA A 232 -15.02 21.09 -2.84
CA ALA A 232 -14.76 21.57 -1.48
C ALA A 232 -15.41 22.93 -1.15
N HIS A 233 -15.59 23.80 -2.16
CA HIS A 233 -16.16 25.15 -2.00
C HIS A 233 -17.62 25.26 -2.41
N THR A 234 -18.30 24.13 -2.65
CA THR A 234 -19.70 24.12 -3.09
C THR A 234 -20.67 23.95 -1.93
N VAL A 235 -21.98 24.11 -2.20
CA VAL A 235 -23.05 23.91 -1.20
C VAL A 235 -23.12 22.46 -0.70
N PHE A 236 -22.67 21.51 -1.51
CA PHE A 236 -22.59 20.08 -1.16
C PHE A 236 -21.14 19.59 -1.35
N PRO A 237 -20.23 19.89 -0.40
CA PRO A 237 -18.86 19.39 -0.47
C PRO A 237 -18.84 17.87 -0.40
N LEU A 238 -17.74 17.25 -0.82
CA LEU A 238 -17.61 15.80 -0.95
C LEU A 238 -17.86 15.09 0.39
N GLU A 239 -17.46 15.72 1.50
CA GLU A 239 -17.69 15.30 2.89
C GLU A 239 -19.18 15.13 3.24
N SER A 240 -20.08 15.78 2.50
CA SER A 240 -21.53 15.58 2.64
C SER A 240 -21.98 14.18 2.18
N ASN A 241 -21.14 13.47 1.43
CA ASN A 241 -21.30 12.07 1.05
C ASN A 241 -20.10 11.25 1.58
N PRO A 242 -20.17 10.74 2.83
CA PRO A 242 -19.04 10.09 3.47
C PRO A 242 -18.49 8.88 2.71
N ARG A 243 -19.36 8.10 2.05
CA ARG A 243 -18.95 6.93 1.25
C ARG A 243 -18.11 7.38 0.05
N LEU A 244 -18.59 8.36 -0.70
CA LEU A 244 -17.88 8.88 -1.87
C LEU A 244 -16.56 9.57 -1.46
N SER A 245 -16.59 10.39 -0.41
CA SER A 245 -15.38 11.05 0.13
C SER A 245 -14.31 10.05 0.56
N SER A 246 -14.71 9.00 1.31
CA SER A 246 -13.82 7.92 1.71
C SER A 246 -13.18 7.24 0.50
N ASN A 247 -13.96 6.88 -0.51
CA ASN A 247 -13.42 6.22 -1.71
C ASN A 247 -12.47 7.13 -2.51
N TYR A 248 -12.80 8.42 -2.65
CA TYR A 248 -11.88 9.40 -3.25
C TYR A 248 -10.54 9.48 -2.51
N ASN A 249 -10.59 9.61 -1.17
CA ASN A 249 -9.37 9.71 -0.36
C ASN A 249 -8.51 8.46 -0.50
N LYS A 250 -9.14 7.29 -0.56
CA LYS A 250 -8.46 6.00 -0.72
C LYS A 250 -7.82 5.86 -2.10
N VAL A 251 -8.55 6.12 -3.19
CA VAL A 251 -7.98 6.01 -4.55
C VAL A 251 -6.88 7.05 -4.77
N ILE A 252 -7.04 8.27 -4.22
CA ILE A 252 -5.97 9.28 -4.23
C ILE A 252 -4.74 8.77 -3.46
N SER A 253 -4.93 8.19 -2.28
CA SER A 253 -3.82 7.64 -1.49
C SER A 253 -3.10 6.50 -2.21
N ILE A 254 -3.84 5.58 -2.85
CA ILE A 254 -3.27 4.48 -3.64
C ILE A 254 -2.44 5.02 -4.80
N THR A 255 -2.99 5.96 -5.56
CA THR A 255 -2.29 6.55 -6.71
C THR A 255 -1.11 7.40 -6.28
N ASP A 256 -1.18 8.09 -5.13
CA ASP A 256 -0.03 8.78 -4.52
C ASP A 256 1.08 7.77 -4.16
N SER A 257 0.76 6.65 -3.50
CA SER A 257 1.75 5.61 -3.18
C SER A 257 2.37 4.96 -4.42
N LEU A 258 1.60 4.72 -5.48
CA LEU A 258 2.15 4.21 -6.75
C LEU A 258 3.12 5.20 -7.41
N LEU A 259 2.85 6.50 -7.32
CA LEU A 259 3.69 7.54 -7.92
C LEU A 259 4.92 7.89 -7.09
N GLU A 260 4.80 7.89 -5.76
CA GLU A 260 5.84 8.37 -4.84
C GLU A 260 6.67 7.23 -4.23
N ASP A 261 6.08 6.04 -4.00
CA ASP A 261 6.74 4.97 -3.24
C ASP A 261 7.19 3.77 -4.09
N CYS A 262 6.64 3.60 -5.30
CA CYS A 262 6.85 2.39 -6.11
C CYS A 262 7.89 2.56 -7.24
N ASP A 263 8.59 3.70 -7.31
CA ASP A 263 9.66 3.89 -8.28
C ASP A 263 11.00 3.31 -7.82
N LEU A 264 11.92 3.12 -8.78
CA LEU A 264 13.29 2.67 -8.54
C LEU A 264 14.30 3.82 -8.63
N ASP A 265 13.87 5.08 -8.64
CA ASP A 265 14.77 6.22 -8.90
C ASP A 265 15.85 6.34 -7.82
N SER A 266 15.51 5.99 -6.58
CA SER A 266 16.42 5.92 -5.42
C SER A 266 17.61 4.96 -5.59
N ILE A 267 17.50 3.93 -6.42
CA ILE A 267 18.55 2.91 -6.61
C ILE A 267 19.28 3.01 -7.95
N LYS A 268 18.80 3.83 -8.89
CA LYS A 268 19.48 4.08 -10.17
C LYS A 268 20.94 4.55 -10.04
N PRO A 269 21.32 5.37 -9.04
CA PRO A 269 22.72 5.74 -8.83
C PRO A 269 23.65 4.54 -8.58
N TYR A 270 23.11 3.39 -8.17
CA TYR A 270 23.89 2.19 -7.87
C TYR A 270 24.10 1.26 -9.08
N ILE A 271 23.48 1.55 -10.23
CA ILE A 271 23.62 0.71 -11.45
C ILE A 271 25.07 0.68 -11.93
N ASN A 272 25.72 1.85 -11.96
CA ASN A 272 27.11 2.01 -12.43
C ASN A 272 28.05 2.47 -11.30
N CYS A 273 27.74 2.10 -10.05
CA CYS A 273 28.52 2.57 -8.92
C CYS A 273 29.96 2.04 -8.99
N SER A 274 30.93 2.94 -8.88
CA SER A 274 32.35 2.62 -8.80
C SER A 274 32.76 2.10 -7.42
N TYR A 275 31.97 2.40 -6.39
CA TYR A 275 32.05 1.78 -5.08
C TYR A 275 31.22 0.49 -5.07
N GLU A 276 31.64 -0.54 -4.33
CA GLU A 276 30.90 -1.80 -4.22
C GLU A 276 29.87 -1.67 -3.08
N PRO A 277 28.59 -1.32 -3.35
CA PRO A 277 27.58 -1.24 -2.31
C PRO A 277 27.28 -2.64 -1.74
N ASP A 278 26.55 -2.70 -0.63
CA ASP A 278 25.97 -3.96 -0.19
C ASP A 278 24.78 -4.32 -1.12
N PHE A 279 25.06 -5.14 -2.13
CA PHE A 279 24.07 -5.58 -3.10
C PHE A 279 22.89 -6.34 -2.48
N ILE A 280 23.06 -6.91 -1.28
CA ILE A 280 21.97 -7.59 -0.56
C ILE A 280 20.90 -6.57 -0.20
N GLU A 281 21.29 -5.42 0.35
CA GLU A 281 20.38 -4.35 0.74
C GLU A 281 19.61 -3.82 -0.47
N LEU A 282 20.31 -3.61 -1.59
CA LEU A 282 19.71 -3.15 -2.84
C LEU A 282 18.70 -4.16 -3.40
N ILE A 283 19.02 -5.46 -3.39
CA ILE A 283 18.11 -6.51 -3.88
C ILE A 283 16.89 -6.64 -2.97
N VAL A 284 17.08 -6.68 -1.64
CA VAL A 284 15.97 -6.76 -0.68
C VAL A 284 15.05 -5.54 -0.82
N TYR A 285 15.63 -4.34 -0.95
CA TYR A 285 14.86 -3.12 -1.16
C TYR A 285 14.08 -3.17 -2.48
N SER A 286 14.72 -3.57 -3.58
CA SER A 286 14.07 -3.62 -4.91
C SER A 286 12.92 -4.64 -4.95
N MET A 287 13.10 -5.79 -4.32
CA MET A 287 11.99 -6.75 -4.13
C MET A 287 10.89 -6.19 -3.24
N GLY A 288 11.25 -5.43 -2.20
CA GLY A 288 10.28 -4.71 -1.39
C GLY A 288 9.45 -3.73 -2.20
N ILE A 289 10.06 -3.00 -3.15
CA ILE A 289 9.32 -2.09 -4.04
C ILE A 289 8.29 -2.84 -4.89
N ALA A 290 8.68 -3.98 -5.46
CA ALA A 290 7.74 -4.81 -6.21
C ALA A 290 6.60 -5.36 -5.32
N GLU A 291 6.93 -5.85 -4.11
CA GLU A 291 5.93 -6.32 -3.13
C GLU A 291 4.97 -5.19 -2.69
N LEU A 292 5.48 -3.98 -2.48
CA LEU A 292 4.66 -2.80 -2.19
C LEU A 292 3.72 -2.49 -3.36
N THR A 293 4.24 -2.55 -4.58
CA THR A 293 3.49 -2.26 -5.81
C THR A 293 2.31 -3.22 -5.97
N SER A 294 2.55 -4.52 -5.84
CA SER A 294 1.46 -5.52 -5.87
C SER A 294 0.47 -5.31 -4.74
N THR A 295 0.94 -5.03 -3.51
CA THR A 295 0.07 -4.78 -2.35
C THR A 295 -0.86 -3.58 -2.57
N VAL A 296 -0.32 -2.47 -3.08
CA VAL A 296 -1.08 -1.23 -3.33
C VAL A 296 -2.10 -1.42 -4.47
N ILE A 297 -1.74 -2.18 -5.51
CA ILE A 297 -2.67 -2.50 -6.61
C ILE A 297 -3.76 -3.50 -6.15
N GLU A 298 -3.43 -4.49 -5.34
CA GLU A 298 -4.42 -5.40 -4.76
C GLU A 298 -5.43 -4.66 -3.87
N ASP A 299 -4.98 -3.64 -3.14
CA ASP A 299 -5.85 -2.75 -2.38
C ASP A 299 -6.83 -1.97 -3.28
N LEU A 300 -6.41 -1.55 -4.49
CA LEU A 300 -7.30 -0.98 -5.49
C LEU A 300 -8.35 -1.99 -5.97
N TYR A 301 -8.00 -3.28 -6.05
CA TYR A 301 -8.88 -4.29 -6.63
C TYR A 301 -10.05 -4.64 -5.71
N LYS A 302 -9.91 -4.39 -4.41
CA LYS A 302 -10.96 -4.53 -3.39
C LYS A 302 -12.13 -3.55 -3.55
N TYR A 303 -12.00 -2.54 -4.41
CA TYR A 303 -13.10 -1.61 -4.68
C TYR A 303 -14.01 -2.18 -5.77
N ASP A 304 -15.17 -2.66 -5.36
CA ASP A 304 -16.28 -3.01 -6.25
C ASP A 304 -17.08 -1.77 -6.64
N LEU A 305 -17.39 -1.68 -7.93
CA LEU A 305 -18.29 -0.69 -8.51
C LEU A 305 -19.72 -1.12 -8.15
N SER A 306 -20.18 -0.73 -6.97
CA SER A 306 -21.54 -0.99 -6.47
C SER A 306 -22.32 0.27 -6.14
#